data_AF-A0A021XJ18-F1
#
_entry.id   AF-A0A021XJ18-F1
#
_cell.length_a   1.000
_cell.length_b   1.000
_cell.length_c   1.000
_cell.angle_alpha   90.00
_cell.angle_beta   90.00
_cell.angle_gamma   90.00
#
_symmetry.space_group_name_H-M   'P 1'
#
loop_
_entity.id
_entity.type
_entity.pdbx_description
1 polymer ?
#
loop_
_entity_poly.entity_id
_entity_poly.type
_entity_poly.pdbx_seq_one_letter_code
_entity_poly.pdbx_strand_id
1 'polypeptide(L)'
;MTVVTSERLSRDMQSSARRLVEQVGLVPQSQDQPLNANDLLFYLSETSMPMAGFLQEQGLFVDEEGLHFDPAQFPKIRAIAETVISEYKAGNRDDLWARFDLSEEEDVDGNGTYLLIVLAALDLLYGSAA
;
A
#
# COMPACT_ATOMS: atom_id res chain seq x y z
N MET A 1 12.18 11.38 -2.38
CA MET A 1 12.20 9.91 -2.42
C MET A 1 13.02 9.39 -1.24
N THR A 2 12.42 8.48 -0.48
CA THR A 2 12.95 7.85 0.73
C THR A 2 13.11 6.36 0.46
N VAL A 3 14.17 5.75 0.99
CA VAL A 3 14.44 4.31 0.88
C VAL A 3 14.55 3.72 2.28
N VAL A 4 13.85 2.62 2.53
CA VAL A 4 13.89 1.89 3.79
C VAL A 4 14.10 0.41 3.53
N THR A 5 15.23 -0.11 3.99
CA THR A 5 15.57 -1.55 3.99
C THR A 5 14.50 -2.37 4.72
N SER A 6 14.27 -3.61 4.31
CA SER A 6 13.32 -4.52 4.96
C SER A 6 13.60 -4.75 6.45
N GLU A 7 14.87 -4.78 6.90
CA GLU A 7 15.15 -4.90 8.34
C GLU A 7 14.73 -3.65 9.12
N ARG A 8 15.02 -2.46 8.59
CA ARG A 8 14.59 -1.21 9.20
C ARG A 8 13.07 -1.10 9.23
N LEU A 9 12.42 -1.36 8.10
CA LEU A 9 10.95 -1.35 8.01
C LEU A 9 10.32 -2.29 9.04
N SER A 10 10.87 -3.50 9.18
CA SER A 10 10.39 -4.47 10.18
C SER A 10 10.52 -3.94 11.61
N ARG A 11 11.67 -3.34 11.97
CA ARG A 11 11.86 -2.75 13.32
C ARG A 11 10.90 -1.58 13.56
N ASP A 12 10.76 -0.70 12.60
CA ASP A 12 9.91 0.48 12.69
C ASP A 12 8.43 0.04 12.83
N MET A 13 8.01 -0.97 12.05
CA MET A 13 6.70 -1.60 12.16
C MET A 13 6.46 -2.26 13.53
N GLN A 14 7.43 -3.00 14.07
CA GLN A 14 7.31 -3.61 15.40
C GLN A 14 7.16 -2.56 16.50
N SER A 15 7.91 -1.46 16.41
CA SER A 15 7.83 -0.36 17.39
C SER A 15 6.46 0.32 17.41
N SER A 16 5.73 0.26 16.29
CA SER A 16 4.42 0.89 16.10
C SER A 16 3.29 -0.12 15.87
N ALA A 17 3.52 -1.41 16.17
CA ALA A 17 2.64 -2.52 15.77
C ALA A 17 1.18 -2.31 16.18
N ARG A 18 0.96 -1.89 17.44
CA ARG A 18 -0.38 -1.62 17.95
C ARG A 18 -1.11 -0.55 17.13
N ARG A 19 -0.42 0.55 16.78
CA ARG A 19 -1.02 1.64 15.99
C ARG A 19 -1.27 1.19 14.55
N LEU A 20 -0.38 0.38 13.98
CA LEU A 20 -0.57 -0.18 12.64
C LEU A 20 -1.80 -1.08 12.56
N VAL A 21 -2.03 -1.92 13.56
CA VAL A 21 -3.22 -2.79 13.59
C VAL A 21 -4.48 -2.01 13.93
N GLU A 22 -4.48 -1.22 15.02
CA GLU A 22 -5.70 -0.59 15.55
C GLU A 22 -6.12 0.68 14.78
N GLN A 23 -5.17 1.47 14.27
CA GLN A 23 -5.47 2.77 13.64
C GLN A 23 -5.38 2.73 12.12
N VAL A 24 -4.41 2.00 11.59
CA VAL A 24 -4.20 1.87 10.14
C VAL A 24 -5.01 0.72 9.54
N GLY A 25 -5.36 -0.29 10.35
CA GLY A 25 -6.11 -1.47 9.88
C GLY A 25 -5.22 -2.49 9.17
N LEU A 26 -3.92 -2.47 9.43
CA LEU A 26 -2.98 -3.47 8.89
C LEU A 26 -3.30 -4.84 9.52
N VAL A 27 -3.50 -5.84 8.67
CA VAL A 27 -3.76 -7.23 9.08
C VAL A 27 -2.47 -8.03 8.94
N PRO A 28 -1.88 -8.52 10.05
CA PRO A 28 -0.70 -9.38 10.00
C PRO A 28 -0.99 -10.67 9.23
N GLN A 29 -0.02 -11.16 8.46
CA GLN A 29 -0.14 -12.46 7.79
C GLN A 29 -0.03 -13.64 8.76
N SER A 30 0.62 -13.45 9.90
CA SER A 30 0.77 -14.46 10.93
C SER A 30 0.40 -13.89 12.29
N GLN A 31 -0.37 -14.65 13.07
CA GLN A 31 -0.67 -14.33 14.47
C GLN A 31 0.44 -14.80 15.43
N ASP A 32 1.32 -15.69 14.96
CA ASP A 32 2.37 -16.32 15.76
C ASP A 32 3.71 -15.59 15.66
N GLN A 33 3.82 -14.59 14.78
CA GLN A 33 5.04 -13.83 14.54
C GLN A 33 4.82 -12.34 14.79
N PRO A 34 5.86 -11.61 15.21
CA PRO A 34 5.80 -10.16 15.23
C PRO A 34 5.55 -9.61 13.83
N LEU A 35 4.85 -8.47 13.80
CA LEU A 35 4.70 -7.67 12.59
C LEU A 35 6.07 -7.42 11.94
N ASN A 36 6.16 -7.49 10.62
CA ASN A 36 7.39 -7.27 9.88
C ASN A 36 7.12 -6.69 8.48
N ALA A 37 8.18 -6.35 7.75
CA ALA A 37 8.09 -5.74 6.43
C ALA A 37 7.18 -6.52 5.47
N ASN A 38 7.23 -7.86 5.49
CA ASN A 38 6.42 -8.67 4.56
C ASN A 38 4.92 -8.46 4.76
N ASP A 39 4.47 -8.17 5.98
CA ASP A 39 3.05 -7.87 6.24
C ASP A 39 2.60 -6.61 5.48
N LEU A 40 3.46 -5.60 5.37
CA LEU A 40 3.16 -4.38 4.61
C LEU A 40 3.38 -4.58 3.11
N LEU A 41 4.48 -5.24 2.72
CA LEU A 41 4.86 -5.42 1.32
C LEU A 41 3.90 -6.34 0.57
N PHE A 42 3.22 -7.24 1.28
CA PHE A 42 2.15 -8.04 0.69
C PHE A 42 1.06 -7.20 0.02
N TYR A 43 0.64 -6.11 0.66
CA TYR A 43 -0.35 -5.20 0.08
C TYR A 43 0.10 -4.54 -1.22
N LEU A 44 1.41 -4.52 -1.50
CA LEU A 44 1.97 -4.06 -2.77
C LEU A 44 2.15 -5.20 -3.78
N SER A 45 2.46 -6.42 -3.31
CA SER A 45 2.64 -7.59 -4.19
C SER A 45 1.34 -8.07 -4.81
N GLU A 46 0.22 -7.87 -4.14
CA GLU A 46 -1.12 -8.22 -4.65
C GLU A 46 -1.65 -7.22 -5.68
N THR A 47 -0.91 -6.16 -6.02
CA THR A 47 -1.36 -5.21 -7.04
C THR A 47 -1.15 -5.74 -8.45
N SER A 48 -2.13 -5.53 -9.32
CA SER A 48 -2.01 -5.85 -10.75
C SER A 48 -0.77 -5.19 -11.39
N MET A 49 -0.22 -5.80 -12.46
CA MET A 49 0.97 -5.26 -13.14
C MET A 49 0.83 -3.79 -13.58
N PRO A 50 -0.31 -3.33 -14.15
CA PRO A 50 -0.45 -1.91 -14.50
C PRO A 50 -0.49 -0.99 -13.28
N MET A 51 -1.06 -1.44 -12.16
CA MET A 51 -1.03 -0.68 -10.90
C MET A 51 0.39 -0.61 -10.35
N ALA A 52 1.11 -1.72 -10.32
CA ALA A 52 2.51 -1.77 -9.89
C ALA A 52 3.38 -0.80 -10.71
N GLY A 53 3.22 -0.77 -12.04
CA GLY A 53 3.89 0.19 -12.91
C GLY A 53 3.56 1.64 -12.57
N PHE A 54 2.28 1.95 -12.33
CA PHE A 54 1.85 3.28 -11.90
C PHE A 54 2.45 3.68 -10.55
N LEU A 55 2.44 2.79 -9.55
CA LEU A 55 3.01 3.06 -8.23
C LEU A 55 4.52 3.33 -8.33
N GLN A 56 5.24 2.58 -9.16
CA GLN A 56 6.65 2.81 -9.45
C GLN A 56 6.89 4.19 -10.08
N GLU A 57 6.06 4.64 -11.03
CA GLU A 57 6.11 6.00 -11.58
C GLU A 57 5.85 7.08 -10.52
N GLN A 58 5.09 6.75 -9.47
CA GLN A 58 4.86 7.63 -8.31
C GLN A 58 5.89 7.42 -7.19
N GLY A 59 6.96 6.67 -7.45
CA GLY A 59 8.04 6.45 -6.49
C GLY A 59 7.71 5.50 -5.35
N LEU A 60 6.62 4.72 -5.42
CA LEU A 60 6.26 3.66 -4.47
C LEU A 60 6.54 2.29 -5.08
N PHE A 61 7.64 1.65 -4.71
CA PHE A 61 8.03 0.34 -5.24
C PHE A 61 9.04 -0.37 -4.31
N VAL A 62 9.26 -1.65 -4.54
CA VAL A 62 10.24 -2.46 -3.80
C VAL A 62 11.32 -2.93 -4.77
N ASP A 63 12.58 -2.81 -4.37
CA ASP A 63 13.72 -3.43 -5.06
C ASP A 63 14.72 -4.05 -4.06
N GLU A 64 15.93 -4.35 -4.52
CA GLU A 64 16.99 -4.95 -3.70
C GLU A 64 17.44 -4.08 -2.51
N GLU A 65 17.25 -2.75 -2.58
CA GLU A 65 17.59 -1.82 -1.50
C GLU A 65 16.49 -1.72 -0.43
N GLY A 66 15.26 -2.11 -0.80
CA GLY A 66 14.10 -2.14 0.08
C GLY A 66 12.89 -1.40 -0.49
N LEU A 67 12.09 -0.82 0.40
CA LEU A 67 10.89 -0.06 0.02
C LEU A 67 11.25 1.39 -0.28
N HIS A 68 10.98 1.79 -1.53
CA HIS A 68 11.06 3.17 -2.00
C HIS A 68 9.68 3.82 -1.90
N PHE A 69 9.64 5.05 -1.41
CA PHE A 69 8.42 5.85 -1.38
C PHE A 69 8.73 7.35 -1.48
N ASP A 70 7.82 8.13 -2.06
CA ASP A 70 7.87 9.59 -2.05
C ASP A 70 6.62 10.16 -1.34
N PRO A 71 6.75 10.66 -0.09
CA PRO A 71 5.60 11.21 0.65
C PRO A 71 4.85 12.32 -0.11
N ALA A 72 5.55 13.07 -0.97
CA ALA A 72 4.94 14.10 -1.80
C ALA A 72 3.93 13.53 -2.82
N GLN A 73 4.04 12.25 -3.19
CA GLN A 73 3.13 11.57 -4.11
C GLN A 73 1.94 10.91 -3.39
N PHE A 74 1.97 10.78 -2.06
CA PHE A 74 0.90 10.11 -1.30
C PHE A 74 -0.50 10.68 -1.58
N PRO A 75 -0.72 12.01 -1.69
CA PRO A 75 -2.05 12.54 -2.03
C PRO A 75 -2.55 12.08 -3.41
N LYS A 76 -1.65 11.95 -4.39
CA LYS A 76 -1.98 11.51 -5.75
C LYS A 76 -2.32 10.03 -5.79
N ILE A 77 -1.51 9.20 -5.11
CA ILE A 77 -1.74 7.76 -4.99
C ILE A 77 -3.08 7.51 -4.24
N ARG A 78 -3.33 8.26 -3.16
CA ARG A 78 -4.58 8.22 -2.39
C ARG A 78 -5.80 8.55 -3.26
N ALA A 79 -5.74 9.63 -4.04
CA ALA A 79 -6.85 10.05 -4.89
C ALA A 79 -7.25 8.96 -5.90
N ILE A 80 -6.26 8.25 -6.46
CA ILE A 80 -6.51 7.11 -7.36
C ILE A 80 -7.14 5.95 -6.60
N ALA A 81 -6.60 5.57 -5.45
CA ALA A 81 -7.18 4.51 -4.61
C ALA A 81 -8.64 4.79 -4.22
N GLU A 82 -8.94 6.03 -3.81
CA GLU A 82 -10.30 6.47 -3.47
C GLU A 82 -11.24 6.46 -4.68
N THR A 83 -10.75 6.86 -5.85
CA THR A 83 -11.53 6.81 -7.09
C THR A 83 -11.85 5.37 -7.48
N VAL A 84 -10.86 4.47 -7.44
CA VAL A 84 -11.03 3.02 -7.67
C VAL A 84 -12.10 2.45 -6.75
N ILE A 85 -12.04 2.73 -5.44
CA ILE A 85 -13.05 2.29 -4.47
C ILE A 85 -14.44 2.87 -4.78
N SER A 86 -14.51 4.16 -5.14
CA SER A 86 -15.77 4.84 -5.43
C SER A 86 -16.46 4.28 -6.68
N GLU A 87 -15.70 4.09 -7.76
CA GLU A 87 -16.19 3.49 -9.01
C GLU A 87 -16.66 2.05 -8.76
N TYR A 88 -15.86 1.27 -8.02
CA TYR A 88 -16.21 -0.08 -7.62
C TYR A 88 -17.58 -0.14 -6.91
N LYS A 89 -17.76 0.69 -5.87
CA LYS A 89 -19.01 0.79 -5.09
C LYS A 89 -20.20 1.28 -5.91
N ALA A 90 -19.97 2.08 -6.93
CA ALA A 90 -21.00 2.55 -7.86
C ALA A 90 -21.40 1.50 -8.90
N GLY A 91 -20.72 0.34 -8.94
CA GLY A 91 -20.92 -0.67 -9.97
C GLY A 91 -20.24 -0.33 -11.30
N ASN A 92 -19.43 0.74 -11.36
CA ASN A 92 -18.65 1.08 -12.54
C ASN A 92 -17.40 0.18 -12.59
N ARG A 93 -17.17 -0.43 -13.75
CA ARG A 93 -15.98 -1.26 -14.04
C ARG A 93 -15.26 -0.80 -15.30
N ASP A 94 -15.61 0.39 -15.79
CA ASP A 94 -15.03 0.97 -17.01
C ASP A 94 -13.82 1.88 -16.68
N ASP A 95 -13.13 2.34 -17.72
CA ASP A 95 -12.02 3.31 -17.71
C ASP A 95 -10.88 3.03 -16.71
N LEU A 96 -11.04 3.40 -15.43
CA LEU A 96 -9.99 3.27 -14.42
C LEU A 96 -9.76 1.81 -14.03
N TRP A 97 -10.83 1.04 -13.94
CA TRP A 97 -10.77 -0.39 -13.61
C TRP A 97 -10.09 -1.18 -14.73
N ALA A 98 -10.42 -0.85 -15.99
CA ALA A 98 -9.78 -1.40 -17.18
C ALA A 98 -8.32 -0.96 -17.32
N ARG A 99 -8.00 0.31 -17.00
CA ARG A 99 -6.63 0.82 -17.02
C ARG A 99 -5.70 0.08 -16.06
N PHE A 100 -6.23 -0.34 -14.91
CA PHE A 100 -5.49 -1.09 -13.91
C PHE A 100 -5.77 -2.59 -13.93
N ASP A 101 -6.51 -3.09 -14.91
CA ASP A 101 -6.81 -4.52 -15.09
C ASP A 101 -7.34 -5.20 -13.81
N LEU A 102 -8.19 -4.51 -13.04
CA LEU A 102 -8.68 -4.98 -11.73
C LEU A 102 -9.90 -5.91 -11.85
N SER A 103 -10.18 -6.46 -13.03
CA SER A 103 -11.45 -7.11 -13.38
C SER A 103 -11.64 -8.53 -12.85
N GLU A 104 -10.60 -9.16 -12.30
CA GLU A 104 -10.68 -10.53 -11.80
C GLU A 104 -11.24 -10.58 -10.37
N GLU A 105 -12.13 -11.53 -10.06
CA GLU A 105 -12.87 -11.62 -8.77
C GLU A 105 -11.98 -11.64 -7.51
N GLU A 106 -10.69 -11.98 -7.64
CA GLU A 106 -9.70 -11.97 -6.55
C GLU A 106 -9.19 -10.55 -6.20
N ASP A 107 -9.28 -9.59 -7.13
CA ASP A 107 -8.78 -8.21 -6.99
C ASP A 107 -9.81 -7.22 -6.41
N VAL A 108 -11.05 -7.68 -6.25
CA VAL A 108 -12.24 -6.84 -6.24
C VAL A 108 -12.47 -6.14 -4.89
N ASP A 109 -12.14 -6.78 -3.78
CA ASP A 109 -12.32 -6.20 -2.44
C ASP A 109 -11.07 -5.50 -1.89
N GLY A 110 -9.90 -5.70 -2.53
CA GLY A 110 -8.60 -5.44 -1.90
C GLY A 110 -7.85 -4.20 -2.36
N ASN A 111 -7.66 -4.00 -3.66
CA ASN A 111 -6.53 -3.22 -4.16
C ASN A 111 -6.50 -1.74 -3.76
N GLY A 112 -7.64 -1.04 -3.86
CA GLY A 112 -7.72 0.35 -3.40
C GLY A 112 -7.56 0.47 -1.88
N THR A 113 -8.18 -0.45 -1.12
CA THR A 113 -8.10 -0.46 0.35
C THR A 113 -6.69 -0.80 0.83
N TYR A 114 -6.04 -1.76 0.18
CA TYR A 114 -4.66 -2.18 0.45
C TYR A 114 -3.69 -1.02 0.23
N LEU A 115 -3.87 -0.28 -0.86
CA LEU A 115 -3.07 0.90 -1.13
C LEU A 115 -3.29 2.00 -0.08
N LEU A 116 -4.52 2.22 0.39
CA LEU A 116 -4.80 3.15 1.49
C LEU A 116 -4.17 2.70 2.82
N ILE A 117 -4.15 1.40 3.12
CA ILE A 117 -3.45 0.82 4.27
C ILE A 117 -1.95 1.09 4.16
N VAL A 118 -1.35 0.84 2.99
CA VAL A 118 0.08 1.09 2.75
C VAL A 118 0.43 2.56 2.97
N LEU A 119 -0.33 3.48 2.35
CA LEU A 119 -0.08 4.92 2.51
C LEU A 119 -0.24 5.37 3.96
N ALA A 120 -1.27 4.89 4.66
CA ALA A 120 -1.49 5.23 6.06
C ALA A 120 -0.41 4.66 6.98
N ALA A 121 0.09 3.44 6.71
CA ALA A 121 1.22 2.87 7.43
C ALA A 121 2.50 3.68 7.22
N LEU A 122 2.80 4.06 5.97
CA LEU A 122 3.98 4.86 5.66
C LEU A 122 3.90 6.28 6.24
N ASP A 123 2.72 6.90 6.22
CA ASP A 123 2.50 8.20 6.86
C ASP A 123 2.65 8.11 8.39
N LEU A 124 2.13 7.04 9.00
CA LEU A 124 2.29 6.78 10.44
C LEU A 124 3.76 6.63 10.85
N LEU A 125 4.53 5.91 10.03
CA LEU A 125 5.93 5.57 10.31
C LEU A 125 6.90 6.72 9.95
N TYR A 126 6.62 7.45 8.88
CA TYR A 126 7.58 8.37 8.24
C TYR A 126 7.01 9.74 7.84
N GLY A 127 5.70 9.99 7.97
CA GLY A 127 5.03 11.23 7.54
C GLY A 127 5.36 12.47 8.37
N SER A 128 5.94 12.28 9.57
CA SER A 128 6.29 13.39 10.49
C SER A 128 7.68 14.00 10.26
N ALA A 129 8.35 13.69 9.14
CA ALA A 129 9.71 14.14 8.84
C ALA A 129 9.79 15.11 7.63
N ALA A 130 8.74 15.90 7.40
CA ALA A 130 8.73 17.02 6.46
C ALA A 130 8.67 18.36 7.22
#